data_AF-A0A336MKL7-F1
#
_entry.id   AF-A0A336MKL7-F1
#
_cell.length_a   1.000
_cell.length_b   1.000
_cell.length_c   1.000
_cell.angle_alpha   90.00
_cell.angle_beta   90.00
_cell.angle_gamma   90.00
#
_symmetry.space_group_name_H-M   'P 1'
#
loop_
_entity.id
_entity.type
_entity.pdbx_description
1 polymer ?
#
loop_
_entity_poly.entity_id
_entity_poly.type
_entity_poly.pdbx_seq_one_letter_code
_entity_poly.pdbx_strand_id
1 'polypeptide(L)'
;MANEVLVDALPYIDQGYDEPGVREAAIAMVEEECRRYRPTKNYLEHLPPLNTGSAFETDLMKNEFERLANRLPLEPLSMKRYELPPPVKMGEVSAWNDSVENSMAQLEHQNIRAINLNLMLEYGCESWKSSLETFTAIQAKHQERLQALKKEIQDVNWERKEKQLKAGEKLKQLEAQWVHLVSKNYEIEQACAKLEEEIHRKKPKKDDEATEPTEDAQLPEEDAHMKDVEEEERENEREEEEGNADIERQE
;
A
#
# COMPACT_ATOMS: atom_id res chain seq x y z
N MET A 1 19.24 0.22 -16.35
CA MET A 1 18.75 0.93 -15.15
C MET A 1 17.88 2.04 -15.67
N ALA A 2 16.58 1.76 -15.83
CA ALA A 2 15.63 2.71 -16.37
C ALA A 2 15.43 3.84 -15.34
N ASN A 3 15.43 5.08 -15.80
CA ASN A 3 15.21 6.32 -15.04
C ASN A 3 14.45 6.08 -13.73
N GLU A 4 15.18 6.07 -12.60
CA GLU A 4 14.54 6.22 -11.30
C GLU A 4 13.87 7.58 -11.30
N VAL A 5 12.57 7.60 -11.56
CA VAL A 5 11.74 8.77 -11.30
C VAL A 5 11.81 8.98 -9.80
N LEU A 6 12.55 10.02 -9.38
CA LEU A 6 12.59 10.43 -7.99
C LEU A 6 11.20 10.96 -7.63
N VAL A 7 10.37 10.10 -7.06
CA VAL A 7 9.08 10.50 -6.49
C VAL A 7 9.37 11.15 -5.14
N ASP A 8 9.27 12.48 -5.08
CA ASP A 8 9.41 13.24 -3.84
C ASP A 8 8.04 13.55 -3.25
N ALA A 9 7.88 13.22 -1.97
CA ALA A 9 6.70 13.53 -1.17
C ALA A 9 7.17 13.74 0.28
N LEU A 10 6.68 14.78 0.96
CA LEU A 10 7.19 15.21 2.26
C LEU A 10 6.14 15.09 3.38
N PRO A 11 5.78 13.86 3.83
CA PRO A 11 4.75 13.64 4.85
C PRO A 11 4.90 14.39 6.18
N TYR A 12 6.12 14.78 6.58
CA TYR A 12 6.34 15.55 7.81
C TYR A 12 6.08 17.06 7.65
N ILE A 13 5.95 17.54 6.41
CA ILE A 13 5.67 18.94 6.07
C ILE A 13 4.25 19.10 5.55
N ASP A 14 3.84 18.21 4.65
CA ASP A 14 2.54 18.25 3.99
C ASP A 14 1.45 17.71 4.93
N GLN A 15 0.93 18.51 5.86
CA GLN A 15 -0.04 18.02 6.87
C GLN A 15 -1.50 18.00 6.36
N GLY A 16 -1.77 18.53 5.17
CA GLY A 16 -3.12 18.68 4.62
C GLY A 16 -3.75 17.39 4.06
N TYR A 17 -3.00 16.29 3.92
CA TYR A 17 -3.56 15.05 3.35
C TYR A 17 -4.56 14.32 4.26
N ASP A 18 -4.57 14.64 5.56
CA ASP A 18 -5.53 14.10 6.52
C ASP A 18 -6.82 14.94 6.60
N GLU A 19 -6.92 16.03 5.83
CA GLU A 19 -8.15 16.79 5.71
C GLU A 19 -9.27 15.94 5.09
N PRO A 20 -10.51 16.01 5.64
CA PRO A 20 -11.64 15.26 5.09
C PRO A 20 -11.84 15.54 3.60
N GLY A 21 -12.00 14.49 2.79
CA GLY A 21 -12.23 14.59 1.35
C GLY A 21 -10.96 14.58 0.48
N VAL A 22 -9.78 14.96 1.00
CA VAL A 22 -8.54 14.98 0.19
C VAL A 22 -8.13 13.56 -0.23
N ARG A 23 -8.18 12.61 0.70
CA ARG A 23 -7.88 11.20 0.43
C ARG A 23 -8.90 10.58 -0.53
N GLU A 24 -10.18 10.93 -0.37
CA GLU A 24 -11.26 10.41 -1.21
C GLU A 24 -11.12 10.94 -2.65
N ALA A 25 -10.82 12.22 -2.82
CA ALA A 25 -10.55 12.82 -4.13
C ALA A 25 -9.31 12.19 -4.80
N ALA A 26 -8.22 11.99 -4.04
CA ALA A 26 -7.02 11.34 -4.57
C ALA A 26 -7.30 9.89 -5.01
N ILE A 27 -8.07 9.14 -4.22
CA ILE A 27 -8.48 7.77 -4.57
C ILE A 27 -9.36 7.78 -5.83
N ALA A 28 -10.33 8.69 -5.94
CA ALA A 28 -11.19 8.80 -7.12
C ALA A 28 -10.39 9.08 -8.41
N MET A 29 -9.40 9.97 -8.34
CA MET A 29 -8.48 10.23 -9.47
C MET A 29 -7.66 8.99 -9.83
N VAL A 30 -7.15 8.25 -8.83
CA VAL A 30 -6.43 7.00 -9.06
C VAL A 30 -7.34 5.95 -9.71
N GLU A 31 -8.60 5.84 -9.27
CA GLU A 31 -9.58 4.92 -9.83
C GLU A 31 -9.93 5.25 -11.29
N GLU A 32 -10.08 6.53 -11.62
CA GLU A 32 -10.31 7.00 -12.98
C GLU A 32 -9.15 6.62 -13.92
N GLU A 33 -7.91 6.84 -13.47
CA GLU A 33 -6.71 6.42 -14.20
C GLU A 33 -6.63 4.89 -14.33
N CYS A 34 -6.96 4.13 -13.28
CA CYS A 34 -7.02 2.66 -13.35
C CYS A 34 -8.13 2.15 -14.29
N ARG A 35 -9.22 2.91 -14.46
CA ARG A 35 -10.29 2.59 -15.40
C ARG A 35 -9.83 2.81 -16.85
N ARG A 36 -9.10 3.90 -17.10
CA ARG A 36 -8.52 4.24 -18.41
C ARG A 36 -7.38 3.30 -18.80
N TYR A 37 -6.49 3.03 -17.87
CA TYR A 37 -5.33 2.15 -18.03
C TYR A 37 -5.47 0.95 -17.11
N ARG A 38 -6.20 -0.08 -17.56
CA ARG A 38 -6.28 -1.33 -16.82
C ARG A 38 -4.87 -1.92 -16.65
N PRO A 39 -4.43 -2.22 -15.42
CA PRO A 39 -3.13 -2.84 -15.19
C PRO A 39 -2.98 -4.13 -16.00
N THR A 40 -2.07 -4.13 -16.98
CA THR A 40 -1.82 -5.28 -17.87
C THR A 40 -0.72 -6.20 -17.36
N LYS A 41 0.19 -5.68 -16.53
CA LYS A 41 1.28 -6.43 -15.91
C LYS A 41 0.86 -6.87 -14.52
N ASN A 42 0.95 -8.17 -14.24
CA ASN A 42 0.78 -8.64 -12.88
C ASN A 42 2.07 -8.37 -12.11
N TYR A 43 2.02 -7.42 -11.18
CA TYR A 43 3.17 -7.02 -10.35
C TYR A 43 3.71 -8.16 -9.47
N LEU A 44 2.96 -9.27 -9.35
CA LEU A 44 3.34 -10.48 -8.63
C LEU A 44 3.97 -11.56 -9.52
N GLU A 45 4.16 -11.33 -10.82
CA GLU A 45 4.76 -12.33 -11.75
C GLU A 45 6.15 -12.79 -11.35
N HIS A 46 6.93 -11.92 -10.69
CA HIS A 46 8.26 -12.24 -10.21
C HIS A 46 8.25 -13.15 -8.97
N LEU A 47 7.09 -13.31 -8.32
CA LEU A 47 6.94 -14.17 -7.17
C LEU A 47 6.52 -15.57 -7.63
N PRO A 48 7.06 -16.63 -7.01
CA PRO A 48 6.58 -17.97 -7.27
C PRO A 48 5.08 -18.06 -6.92
N PRO A 49 4.30 -18.86 -7.67
CA PRO A 49 2.89 -19.04 -7.38
C PRO A 49 2.73 -19.56 -5.95
N LEU A 50 1.84 -18.93 -5.19
CA LEU A 50 1.52 -19.35 -3.83
C LEU A 50 0.87 -20.73 -3.89
N ASN A 51 1.52 -21.75 -3.34
CA ASN A 51 0.91 -23.06 -3.13
C ASN A 51 -0.09 -22.98 -1.97
N THR A 52 -1.21 -22.31 -2.17
CA THR A 52 -2.25 -22.11 -1.13
C THR A 52 -3.05 -23.38 -0.84
N GLY A 53 -3.15 -24.30 -1.81
CA GLY A 53 -3.87 -25.56 -1.64
C GLY A 53 -3.08 -26.56 -0.80
N SER A 54 -1.98 -27.11 -1.32
CA SER A 54 -1.37 -28.31 -0.76
C SER A 54 -0.07 -28.10 0.02
N ALA A 55 0.55 -26.91 0.06
CA ALA A 55 1.88 -26.77 0.68
C ALA A 55 1.87 -26.99 2.20
N PHE A 56 0.76 -26.67 2.85
CA PHE A 56 0.60 -26.79 4.30
C PHE A 56 -0.27 -27.98 4.70
N GLU A 57 -0.76 -28.75 3.72
CA GLU A 57 -1.56 -29.93 3.97
C GLU A 57 -0.66 -31.09 4.37
N THR A 58 -0.77 -31.49 5.64
CA THR A 58 -0.26 -32.79 6.08
C THR A 58 -1.06 -33.91 5.41
N ASP A 59 -0.48 -35.12 5.30
CA ASP A 59 -1.19 -36.26 4.71
C ASP A 59 -2.50 -36.58 5.44
N LEU A 60 -2.56 -36.30 6.74
CA LEU A 60 -3.81 -36.37 7.52
C LEU A 60 -4.85 -35.37 7.03
N MET A 61 -4.47 -34.11 6.80
CA MET A 61 -5.37 -33.07 6.30
C MET A 61 -5.92 -33.41 4.92
N LYS A 62 -5.09 -33.97 4.03
CA LYS A 62 -5.52 -34.41 2.70
C LYS A 62 -6.61 -35.47 2.78
N ASN A 63 -6.41 -36.49 3.62
CA ASN A 63 -7.40 -37.55 3.82
C ASN A 63 -8.71 -37.00 4.44
N GLU A 64 -8.61 -36.05 5.36
CA GLU A 64 -9.77 -35.39 5.97
C GLU A 64 -10.54 -34.54 4.96
N PHE A 65 -9.85 -33.79 4.10
CA PHE A 65 -10.46 -33.02 3.02
C PHE A 65 -11.13 -33.92 1.98
N GLU A 66 -10.51 -35.05 1.63
CA GLU A 66 -11.13 -36.05 0.75
C GLU A 66 -12.38 -36.66 1.37
N ARG A 67 -12.35 -36.99 2.68
CA ARG A 67 -13.54 -37.46 3.41
C ARG A 67 -14.66 -36.44 3.35
N LEU A 68 -14.36 -35.16 3.62
CA LEU A 68 -15.33 -34.06 3.59
C LEU A 68 -15.88 -33.83 2.18
N ALA A 69 -15.04 -33.86 1.15
CA ALA A 69 -15.44 -33.74 -0.25
C ALA A 69 -16.42 -34.86 -0.65
N ASN A 70 -16.17 -36.08 -0.16
CA ASN A 70 -17.04 -37.24 -0.35
C ASN A 70 -18.24 -37.27 0.62
N ARG A 71 -18.40 -36.25 1.48
CA ARG A 71 -19.46 -36.12 2.49
C ARG A 71 -19.59 -37.35 3.41
N LEU A 72 -18.47 -38.03 3.67
CA LEU A 72 -18.44 -39.18 4.54
C LEU A 72 -18.48 -38.70 6.01
N PRO A 73 -19.35 -39.27 6.86
CA PRO A 73 -19.40 -38.92 8.27
C PRO A 73 -18.09 -39.32 8.96
N LEU A 74 -17.68 -38.54 9.97
CA LEU A 74 -16.54 -38.88 10.82
C LEU A 74 -16.84 -40.18 11.58
N GLU A 75 -15.88 -41.11 11.59
CA GLU A 75 -15.99 -42.32 12.37
C GLU A 75 -16.02 -41.96 13.86
N PRO A 76 -17.05 -42.38 14.62
CA PRO A 76 -17.11 -42.08 16.04
C PRO A 76 -15.97 -42.79 16.77
N LEU A 77 -15.30 -42.06 17.67
CA LEU A 77 -14.26 -42.64 18.52
C LEU A 77 -14.87 -43.75 19.39
N SER A 78 -14.37 -44.98 19.24
CA SER A 78 -14.82 -46.09 20.07
C SER A 78 -14.25 -45.99 21.48
N MET A 79 -15.10 -45.67 22.46
CA MET A 79 -14.73 -45.65 23.87
C MET A 79 -14.77 -47.04 24.53
N LYS A 80 -15.25 -48.06 23.80
CA LYS A 80 -15.42 -49.44 24.33
C LYS A 80 -14.12 -50.05 24.87
N ARG A 81 -12.97 -49.63 24.33
CA ARG A 81 -11.62 -50.07 24.76
C ARG A 81 -11.23 -49.51 26.14
N TYR A 82 -11.78 -48.36 26.52
CA TYR A 82 -11.46 -47.68 27.78
C TYR A 82 -12.48 -47.95 28.88
N GLU A 83 -13.59 -48.59 28.52
CA GLU A 83 -14.63 -49.05 29.42
C GLU A 83 -14.42 -50.55 29.71
N LEU A 84 -15.03 -51.03 30.80
CA LEU A 84 -15.05 -52.45 31.14
C LEU A 84 -16.47 -53.02 30.98
N PRO A 85 -17.01 -53.07 29.74
CA PRO A 85 -18.38 -53.53 29.54
C PRO A 85 -18.51 -55.04 29.81
N PRO A 86 -19.65 -55.48 30.34
CA PRO A 86 -19.94 -56.92 30.42
C PRO A 86 -20.04 -57.53 29.01
N PRO A 87 -19.84 -58.85 28.87
CA PRO A 87 -19.93 -59.54 27.59
C PRO A 87 -21.34 -59.39 27.00
N VAL A 88 -21.42 -58.93 25.74
CA VAL A 88 -22.67 -58.56 25.07
C VAL A 88 -23.62 -59.77 24.90
N LYS A 89 -23.05 -60.97 24.72
CA LYS A 89 -23.79 -62.23 24.59
C LYS A 89 -23.24 -63.25 25.58
N MET A 90 -23.86 -63.34 26.75
CA MET A 90 -23.38 -64.22 27.84
C MET A 90 -23.37 -65.72 27.50
N GLY A 91 -24.10 -66.16 26.47
CA GLY A 91 -24.08 -67.55 26.00
C GLY A 91 -22.96 -67.88 25.01
N GLU A 92 -22.21 -66.89 24.54
CA GLU A 92 -21.18 -67.06 23.51
C GLU A 92 -19.79 -66.94 24.14
N VAL A 93 -18.98 -68.02 24.07
CA VAL A 93 -17.63 -68.06 24.66
C VAL A 93 -16.72 -66.96 24.07
N SER A 94 -16.90 -66.63 22.78
CA SER A 94 -16.13 -65.56 22.13
C SER A 94 -16.35 -64.20 22.79
N ALA A 95 -17.60 -63.87 23.16
CA ALA A 95 -17.90 -62.59 23.80
C ALA A 95 -17.27 -62.47 25.20
N TRP A 96 -17.10 -63.60 25.90
CA TRP A 96 -16.36 -63.64 27.17
C TRP A 96 -14.87 -63.46 26.98
N ASN A 97 -14.29 -64.10 25.95
CA ASN A 97 -12.87 -63.91 25.62
C ASN A 97 -12.57 -62.45 25.30
N ASP A 98 -13.40 -61.79 24.48
CA ASP A 98 -13.23 -60.37 24.14
C ASP A 98 -13.29 -59.46 25.38
N SER A 99 -14.24 -59.71 26.30
CA SER A 99 -14.33 -58.97 27.57
C SER A 99 -13.13 -59.22 28.48
N VAL A 100 -12.62 -60.45 28.54
CA VAL A 100 -11.42 -60.80 29.33
C VAL A 100 -10.19 -60.12 28.75
N GLU A 101 -9.98 -60.18 27.43
CA GLU A 101 -8.86 -59.52 26.75
C GLU A 101 -8.87 -58.01 26.98
N ASN A 102 -10.03 -57.37 26.85
CA ASN A 102 -10.19 -55.95 27.16
C ASN A 102 -9.88 -55.64 28.63
N SER A 103 -10.29 -56.51 29.56
CA SER A 103 -9.99 -56.34 30.99
C SER A 103 -8.50 -56.45 31.31
N MET A 104 -7.78 -57.37 30.64
CA MET A 104 -6.33 -57.52 30.75
C MET A 104 -5.61 -56.29 30.20
N ALA A 105 -6.02 -55.81 29.02
CA ALA A 105 -5.48 -54.58 28.44
C ALA A 105 -5.68 -53.37 29.37
N GLN A 106 -6.86 -53.25 29.98
CA GLN A 106 -7.15 -52.16 30.91
C GLN A 106 -6.31 -52.24 32.19
N LEU A 107 -6.06 -53.43 32.72
CA LEU A 107 -5.18 -53.63 33.87
C LEU A 107 -3.75 -53.12 33.57
N GLU A 108 -3.21 -53.48 32.40
CA GLU A 108 -1.89 -53.01 31.97
C GLU A 108 -1.86 -51.49 31.75
N HIS A 109 -2.92 -50.91 31.17
CA HIS A 109 -3.05 -49.45 31.06
C HIS A 109 -3.06 -48.75 32.42
N GLN A 110 -3.73 -49.30 33.44
CA GLN A 110 -3.68 -48.74 34.80
C GLN A 110 -2.30 -48.87 35.42
N ASN A 111 -1.61 -49.99 35.19
CA ASN A 111 -0.23 -50.19 35.65
C ASN A 111 0.72 -49.14 35.03
N ILE A 112 0.67 -48.96 33.71
CA ILE A 112 1.45 -47.93 33.00
C ILE A 112 1.09 -46.53 33.51
N ARG A 113 -0.20 -46.24 33.73
CA ARG A 113 -0.64 -44.96 34.28
C ARG A 113 -0.05 -44.70 35.66
N ALA A 114 -0.01 -45.71 36.53
CA ALA A 114 0.60 -45.59 37.85
C ALA A 114 2.10 -45.29 37.75
N ILE A 115 2.82 -45.98 36.85
CA ILE A 115 4.25 -45.72 36.59
C ILE A 115 4.46 -44.29 36.06
N ASN A 116 3.67 -43.86 35.09
CA ASN A 116 3.76 -42.51 34.52
C ASN A 116 3.45 -41.42 35.57
N LEU A 117 2.47 -41.65 36.45
CA LEU A 117 2.17 -40.75 37.55
C LEU A 117 3.31 -40.68 38.56
N ASN A 118 3.93 -41.81 38.88
CA ASN A 118 5.11 -41.83 39.75
C ASN A 118 6.27 -41.03 39.13
N LEU A 119 6.53 -41.21 37.83
CA LEU A 119 7.55 -40.43 37.12
C LEU A 119 7.23 -38.93 37.12
N MET A 120 5.96 -38.57 36.93
CA MET A 120 5.51 -37.18 36.99
C MET A 120 5.64 -36.57 38.38
N LEU A 121 5.34 -37.33 39.44
CA LEU A 121 5.52 -36.87 40.82
C LEU A 121 7.00 -36.63 41.15
N GLU A 122 7.90 -37.47 40.62
CA GLU A 122 9.33 -37.37 40.87
C GLU A 122 9.99 -36.23 40.08
N TYR A 123 9.67 -36.08 38.78
CA TYR A 123 10.39 -35.16 37.88
C TYR A 123 9.55 -33.99 37.36
N GLY A 124 8.23 -34.04 37.47
CA GLY A 124 7.32 -33.10 36.80
C GLY A 124 7.53 -31.65 37.24
N CYS A 125 7.65 -31.40 38.55
CA CYS A 125 7.87 -30.05 39.08
C CYS A 125 9.18 -29.45 38.54
N GLU A 126 10.26 -30.22 38.53
CA GLU A 126 11.57 -29.71 38.12
C GLU A 126 11.67 -29.54 36.59
N SER A 127 11.12 -30.50 35.83
CA SER A 127 11.00 -30.39 34.37
C SER A 127 10.18 -29.17 33.96
N TRP A 128 9.10 -28.87 34.69
CA TRP A 128 8.27 -27.70 34.41
C TRP A 128 8.99 -26.38 34.68
N LYS A 129 9.74 -26.28 35.79
CA LYS A 129 10.57 -25.10 36.09
C LYS A 129 11.62 -24.87 35.00
N SER A 130 12.33 -25.90 34.59
CA SER A 130 13.33 -25.79 33.50
C SER A 130 12.70 -25.34 32.18
N SER A 131 11.50 -25.83 31.88
CA SER A 131 10.73 -25.37 30.71
C SER A 131 10.35 -23.89 30.83
N LEU A 132 9.96 -23.44 32.02
CA LEU A 132 9.62 -22.04 32.30
C LEU A 132 10.83 -21.11 32.17
N GLU A 133 12.01 -21.54 32.60
CA GLU A 133 13.26 -20.79 32.39
C GLU A 133 13.54 -20.60 30.90
N THR A 134 13.35 -21.66 30.11
CA THR A 134 13.51 -21.59 28.64
C THR A 134 12.51 -20.60 28.03
N PHE A 135 11.23 -20.64 28.44
CA PHE A 135 10.23 -19.68 27.95
C PHE A 135 10.55 -18.24 28.35
N THR A 136 11.03 -18.03 29.58
CA THR A 136 11.41 -16.71 30.06
C THR A 136 12.59 -16.15 29.26
N ALA A 137 13.58 -16.98 28.93
CA ALA A 137 14.72 -16.60 28.08
C ALA A 137 14.28 -16.26 26.65
N ILE A 138 13.39 -17.07 26.05
CA ILE A 138 12.81 -16.81 24.73
C ILE A 138 12.04 -15.48 24.73
N GLN A 139 11.20 -15.25 25.74
CA GLN A 139 10.46 -14.00 25.89
C GLN A 139 11.39 -12.79 25.99
N ALA A 140 12.42 -12.86 26.84
CA ALA A 140 13.40 -11.78 27.00
C ALA A 140 14.10 -11.46 25.67
N LYS A 141 14.54 -12.48 24.93
CA LYS A 141 15.17 -12.32 23.61
C LYS A 141 14.25 -11.62 22.60
N HIS A 142 12.97 -12.01 22.55
CA HIS A 142 12.01 -11.36 21.65
C HIS A 142 11.69 -9.92 22.06
N GLN A 143 11.62 -9.63 23.36
CA GLN A 143 11.44 -8.26 23.85
C GLN A 143 12.64 -7.38 23.51
N GLU A 144 13.87 -7.88 23.67
CA GLU A 144 15.09 -7.17 23.26
C GLU A 144 15.09 -6.88 21.75
N ARG A 145 14.75 -7.88 20.91
CA ARG A 145 14.67 -7.68 19.46
C ARG A 145 13.61 -6.65 19.09
N LEU A 146 12.46 -6.66 19.76
CA LEU A 146 11.40 -5.67 19.55
C LEU A 146 11.87 -4.25 19.91
N GLN A 147 12.58 -4.09 21.02
CA GLN A 147 13.13 -2.80 21.43
C GLN A 147 14.18 -2.29 20.43
N ALA A 148 15.08 -3.17 19.97
CA ALA A 148 16.06 -2.84 18.94
C ALA A 148 15.38 -2.37 17.64
N LEU A 149 14.39 -3.11 17.14
CA LEU A 149 13.63 -2.72 15.94
C LEU A 149 12.89 -1.40 16.13
N LYS A 150 12.28 -1.15 17.30
CA LYS A 150 11.64 0.14 17.59
C LYS A 150 12.64 1.29 17.53
N LYS A 151 13.85 1.09 18.05
CA LYS A 151 14.91 2.08 17.96
C LYS A 151 15.34 2.32 16.51
N GLU A 152 15.59 1.28 15.74
CA GLU A 152 15.93 1.38 14.31
C GLU A 152 14.86 2.16 13.53
N ILE A 153 13.57 1.87 13.78
CA ILE A 153 12.45 2.61 13.16
C ILE A 153 12.47 4.09 13.57
N GLN A 154 12.71 4.38 14.85
CA GLN A 154 12.78 5.75 15.35
C GLN A 154 13.96 6.52 14.74
N ASP A 155 15.13 5.90 14.62
CA ASP A 155 16.33 6.51 14.02
C ASP A 155 16.05 6.87 12.55
N VAL A 156 15.46 5.95 11.77
CA VAL A 156 15.07 6.21 10.38
C VAL A 156 14.03 7.33 10.28
N ASN A 157 13.02 7.33 11.15
CA ASN A 157 12.00 8.38 11.16
C ASN A 157 12.59 9.74 11.56
N TRP A 158 13.55 9.77 12.48
CA TRP A 158 14.26 10.96 12.88
C TRP A 158 15.06 11.54 11.72
N GLU A 159 15.88 10.72 11.05
CA GLU A 159 16.64 11.14 9.88
C GLU A 159 15.73 11.64 8.75
N ARG A 160 14.62 10.94 8.50
CA ARG A 160 13.63 11.36 7.49
C ARG A 160 13.04 12.72 7.86
N LYS A 161 12.61 12.90 9.10
CA LYS A 161 12.06 14.17 9.58
C LYS A 161 13.07 15.31 9.45
N GLU A 162 14.33 15.09 9.83
CA GLU A 162 15.38 16.10 9.72
C GLU A 162 15.61 16.51 8.25
N LYS A 163 15.75 15.54 7.35
CA LYS A 163 15.93 15.80 5.90
C LYS A 163 14.75 16.57 5.33
N GLN A 164 13.52 16.14 5.65
CA GLN A 164 12.31 16.80 5.17
C GLN A 164 12.24 18.23 5.71
N LEU A 165 12.37 18.45 7.02
CA LEU A 165 12.32 19.80 7.61
C LEU A 165 13.31 20.78 6.97
N LYS A 166 14.54 20.34 6.70
CA LYS A 166 15.55 21.14 5.97
C LYS A 166 15.09 21.48 4.54
N ALA A 167 14.54 20.51 3.82
CA ALA A 167 13.99 20.74 2.48
C ALA A 167 12.77 21.68 2.51
N GLY A 168 11.88 21.53 3.48
CA GLY A 168 10.70 22.38 3.66
C GLY A 168 11.04 23.82 4.00
N GLU A 169 12.07 24.06 4.80
CA GLU A 169 12.57 25.43 5.03
C GLU A 169 13.03 26.07 3.72
N LYS A 170 13.77 25.32 2.90
CA LYS A 170 14.23 25.79 1.59
C LYS A 170 13.05 26.04 0.64
N LEU A 171 12.04 25.17 0.62
CA LEU A 171 10.83 25.36 -0.17
C LEU A 171 10.09 26.65 0.23
N LYS A 172 9.90 26.89 1.52
CA LYS A 172 9.28 28.13 2.02
C LYS A 172 10.06 29.39 1.62
N GLN A 173 11.40 29.32 1.67
CA GLN A 173 12.25 30.43 1.23
C GLN A 173 12.10 30.69 -0.27
N LEU A 174 12.09 29.64 -1.08
CA LEU A 174 11.93 29.75 -2.54
C LEU A 174 10.53 30.25 -2.91
N GLU A 175 9.49 29.79 -2.22
CA GLU A 175 8.12 30.26 -2.40
C GLU A 175 8.00 31.75 -2.07
N ALA A 176 8.56 32.20 -0.94
CA ALA A 176 8.56 33.61 -0.57
C ALA A 176 9.32 34.48 -1.59
N GLN A 177 10.46 33.99 -2.08
CA GLN A 177 11.22 34.66 -3.15
C GLN A 177 10.42 34.73 -4.44
N TRP A 178 9.73 33.66 -4.82
CA TRP A 178 8.88 33.61 -6.00
C TRP A 178 7.73 34.62 -5.89
N VAL A 179 6.98 34.62 -4.79
CA VAL A 179 5.89 35.60 -4.55
C VAL A 179 6.43 37.03 -4.61
N HIS A 180 7.60 37.29 -4.01
CA HIS A 180 8.23 38.61 -4.05
C HIS A 180 8.59 39.04 -5.47
N LEU A 181 9.23 38.16 -6.25
CA LEU A 181 9.61 38.45 -7.63
C LEU A 181 8.40 38.68 -8.53
N VAL A 182 7.36 37.84 -8.41
CA VAL A 182 6.11 37.99 -9.18
C VAL A 182 5.42 39.31 -8.83
N SER A 183 5.31 39.62 -7.54
CA SER A 183 4.69 40.88 -7.09
C SER A 183 5.48 42.10 -7.56
N LYS A 184 6.82 42.04 -7.51
CA LYS A 184 7.68 43.12 -7.99
C LYS A 184 7.59 43.29 -9.51
N ASN A 185 7.53 42.21 -10.28
CA ASN A 185 7.33 42.29 -11.73
C ASN A 185 5.98 42.93 -12.04
N TYR A 186 4.92 42.52 -11.34
CA TYR A 186 3.60 43.12 -11.48
C TYR A 186 3.58 44.63 -11.13
N GLU A 187 4.26 45.03 -10.06
CA GLU A 187 4.42 46.46 -9.70
C GLU A 187 5.15 47.26 -10.79
N ILE A 188 6.19 46.66 -11.39
CA ILE A 188 6.94 47.27 -12.50
C ILE A 188 6.06 47.40 -13.73
N GLU A 189 5.36 46.34 -14.14
CA GLU A 189 4.43 46.35 -15.27
C GLU A 189 3.33 47.39 -15.08
N GLN A 190 2.76 47.49 -13.88
CA GLN A 190 1.75 48.50 -13.57
C GLN A 190 2.33 49.92 -13.65
N ALA A 191 3.56 50.13 -13.20
CA ALA A 191 4.23 51.43 -13.31
C ALA A 191 4.55 51.78 -14.77
N CYS A 192 5.00 50.82 -15.58
CA CYS A 192 5.23 50.99 -17.01
C CYS A 192 3.94 51.36 -17.74
N ALA A 193 2.84 50.63 -17.50
CA ALA A 193 1.54 50.92 -18.12
C ALA A 193 1.04 52.34 -17.78
N LYS A 194 1.18 52.77 -16.52
CA LYS A 194 0.85 54.16 -16.10
C LYS A 194 1.74 55.19 -16.81
N LEU A 195 3.04 54.93 -16.92
CA LEU A 195 3.97 55.82 -17.62
C LEU A 195 3.67 55.90 -19.12
N GLU A 196 3.32 54.78 -19.76
CA GLU A 196 2.89 54.72 -21.15
C GLU A 196 1.61 55.51 -21.39
N GLU A 197 0.62 55.40 -20.49
CA GLU A 197 -0.60 56.22 -20.53
C GLU A 197 -0.27 57.71 -20.39
N GLU A 198 0.62 58.09 -19.48
CA GLU A 198 1.09 59.47 -19.35
C GLU A 198 1.81 59.98 -20.61
N ILE A 199 2.65 59.15 -21.24
CA ILE A 199 3.35 59.48 -22.48
C ILE A 199 2.34 59.65 -23.61
N HIS A 200 1.37 58.74 -23.74
CA HIS A 200 0.27 58.86 -24.70
C HIS A 200 -0.54 60.14 -24.50
N ARG A 201 -0.81 60.52 -23.24
CA ARG A 201 -1.53 61.77 -22.90
C ARG A 201 -0.70 63.04 -23.18
N LYS A 202 0.63 62.98 -23.04
CA LYS A 202 1.56 64.11 -23.23
C LYS A 202 2.08 64.21 -24.67
N LYS A 203 1.94 63.19 -25.51
CA LYS A 203 2.21 63.32 -26.95
C LYS A 203 1.23 64.35 -27.53
N PRO A 204 1.70 65.49 -28.07
CA PRO A 204 0.81 66.37 -28.84
C PRO A 204 0.29 65.59 -30.05
N LYS A 205 -0.97 65.81 -30.44
CA LYS A 205 -1.43 65.51 -31.80
C LYS A 205 -0.58 66.33 -32.78
N LYS A 206 0.55 65.77 -33.18
CA LYS A 206 1.38 66.20 -34.28
C LYS A 206 1.94 64.93 -34.89
N ASP A 207 1.22 64.43 -35.90
CA ASP A 207 1.70 64.42 -37.28
C ASP A 207 0.70 63.62 -38.15
N ASP A 208 -0.44 64.25 -38.46
CA ASP A 208 -1.12 64.04 -39.75
C ASP A 208 -0.62 65.17 -40.67
N GLU A 209 0.64 65.14 -41.11
CA GLU A 209 1.06 65.90 -42.29
C GLU A 209 2.34 65.31 -42.90
N ALA A 210 2.12 64.63 -44.02
CA ALA A 210 2.99 64.47 -45.18
C ALA A 210 4.43 63.94 -44.99
N THR A 211 4.63 62.69 -45.41
CA THR A 211 5.80 62.36 -46.25
C THR A 211 5.47 61.16 -47.15
N GLU A 212 5.37 61.43 -48.46
CA GLU A 212 5.29 60.46 -49.55
C GLU A 212 6.66 59.79 -49.82
N PRO A 213 6.70 58.68 -50.59
CA PRO A 213 7.55 57.54 -50.32
C PRO A 213 8.89 57.59 -51.07
N THR A 214 9.92 57.00 -50.47
CA THR A 214 11.14 56.59 -51.18
C THR A 214 11.47 55.14 -50.86
N GLU A 215 11.57 54.38 -51.95
CA GLU A 215 11.91 52.97 -52.04
C GLU A 215 13.32 52.66 -51.52
N ASP A 216 13.47 51.37 -51.17
CA ASP A 216 14.69 50.61 -50.93
C ASP A 216 15.47 50.82 -49.61
N ALA A 217 15.02 50.09 -48.59
CA ALA A 217 15.91 49.34 -47.70
C ALA A 217 15.20 48.10 -47.14
N GLN A 218 15.78 46.92 -47.39
CA GLN A 218 15.30 45.59 -47.00
C GLN A 218 14.83 45.47 -45.53
N LEU A 219 13.64 44.90 -45.35
CA LEU A 219 13.05 44.42 -44.10
C LEU A 219 13.68 43.07 -43.67
N PRO A 220 13.98 42.85 -42.38
CA PRO A 220 13.97 41.52 -41.78
C PRO A 220 12.53 41.11 -41.46
N GLU A 221 12.18 39.87 -41.81
CA GLU A 221 10.88 39.25 -41.55
C GLU A 221 10.63 39.09 -40.03
N GLU A 222 9.65 39.80 -39.48
CA GLU A 222 9.12 39.56 -38.11
C GLU A 222 7.60 39.28 -38.09
N ASP A 223 6.99 39.02 -39.24
CA ASP A 223 5.55 38.72 -39.36
C ASP A 223 5.21 37.21 -39.31
N ALA A 224 6.20 36.32 -39.17
CA ALA A 224 5.97 34.88 -39.07
C ALA A 224 5.47 34.49 -37.67
N HIS A 225 6.05 35.05 -36.61
CA HIS A 225 5.79 34.56 -35.26
C HIS A 225 4.40 34.94 -34.72
N MET A 226 3.84 36.08 -35.14
CA MET A 226 2.50 36.49 -34.71
C MET A 226 1.38 35.78 -35.49
N LYS A 227 1.67 35.33 -36.72
CA LYS A 227 0.75 34.46 -37.49
C LYS A 227 0.76 33.04 -36.96
N ASP A 228 1.91 32.52 -36.53
CA ASP A 228 2.01 31.20 -35.90
C ASP A 228 1.23 31.16 -34.58
N VAL A 229 1.27 32.24 -33.77
CA VAL A 229 0.52 32.33 -32.51
C VAL A 229 -0.99 32.48 -32.76
N GLU A 230 -1.41 33.26 -33.76
CA GLU A 230 -2.83 33.37 -34.12
C GLU A 230 -3.38 32.10 -34.82
N GLU A 231 -2.55 31.31 -35.51
CA GLU A 231 -2.94 29.99 -36.03
C GLU A 231 -3.01 28.94 -34.92
N GLU A 232 -2.07 28.93 -33.96
CA GLU A 232 -2.12 28.02 -32.79
C GLU A 232 -3.31 28.32 -31.86
N GLU A 233 -3.68 29.59 -31.65
CA GLU A 233 -4.88 29.93 -30.87
C GLU A 233 -6.17 29.50 -31.60
N ARG A 234 -6.23 29.63 -32.93
CA ARG A 234 -7.40 29.20 -33.73
C ARG A 234 -7.49 27.68 -33.89
N GLU A 235 -6.38 26.95 -33.84
CA GLU A 235 -6.39 25.48 -33.78
C GLU A 235 -6.84 24.99 -32.40
N ASN A 236 -6.38 25.61 -31.31
CA ASN A 236 -6.83 25.27 -29.96
C ASN A 236 -8.34 25.55 -29.75
N GLU A 237 -8.87 26.66 -30.27
CA GLU A 237 -10.33 26.93 -30.19
C GLU A 237 -11.15 25.92 -31.00
N ARG A 238 -10.62 25.41 -32.13
CA ARG A 238 -11.29 24.35 -32.92
C ARG A 238 -11.25 22.98 -32.24
N GLU A 239 -10.14 22.65 -31.57
CA GLU A 239 -10.02 21.40 -30.80
C GLU A 239 -10.93 21.42 -29.56
N GLU A 240 -11.15 22.57 -28.93
CA GLU A 240 -12.14 22.71 -27.85
C GLU A 240 -13.59 22.60 -28.35
N GLU A 241 -13.92 23.16 -29.52
CA GLU A 241 -15.26 23.02 -30.13
C GLU A 241 -15.55 21.59 -30.61
N GLU A 242 -14.57 20.89 -31.20
CA GLU A 242 -14.71 19.48 -31.59
C GLU A 242 -14.78 18.55 -30.37
N GLY A 243 -14.01 18.83 -29.31
CA GLY A 243 -14.06 18.10 -28.05
C GLY A 243 -15.40 18.23 -27.32
N ASN A 244 -16.02 19.42 -27.34
CA ASN A 244 -17.35 19.62 -26.75
C ASN A 244 -18.47 18.98 -27.60
N ALA A 245 -18.34 19.00 -28.94
CA ALA A 245 -19.32 18.38 -29.83
C ALA A 245 -19.34 16.85 -29.75
N ASP A 246 -18.22 16.21 -29.42
CA ASP A 246 -18.14 14.76 -29.17
C ASP A 246 -18.66 14.35 -27.79
N ILE A 247 -18.64 15.26 -26.80
CA ILE A 247 -19.26 15.06 -25.48
C ILE A 247 -20.80 15.09 -25.59
N GLU A 248 -21.37 15.97 -26.42
CA GLU A 248 -22.83 16.01 -26.66
C GLU A 248 -23.38 14.85 -27.51
N ARG A 249 -22.51 14.08 -28.20
CA ARG A 249 -22.93 12.93 -29.04
C ARG A 249 -22.89 11.57 -28.35
N GLN A 250 -22.43 11.51 -27.09
CA GLN A 250 -22.33 10.26 -26.33
C GLN A 250 -23.23 10.20 -25.07
N GLU A 251 -24.15 11.14 -24.91
CA GLU A 251 -25.33 10.97 -24.04
C GLU A 251 -26.49 10.24 -24.74
#